data_AF-A0A8C6HLD2-F1
#
_entry.id   AF-A0A8C6HLD2-F1
#
_cell.length_a   1.000
_cell.length_b   1.000
_cell.length_c   1.000
_cell.angle_alpha   90.00
_cell.angle_beta   90.00
_cell.angle_gamma   90.00
#
_symmetry.space_group_name_H-M   'P 1'
#
loop_
_entity.id
_entity.type
_entity.pdbx_description
1 polymer ?
#
loop_
_entity_poly.entity_id
_entity_poly.type
_entity_poly.pdbx_seq_one_letter_code
_entity_poly.pdbx_strand_id
1 'polypeptide(L)'
;MVTRGASPRVFKPGRDEEPPEPSAPATQTPRRRSRGRGHPEAGGFAMPIAMGLETACELECAALGTLLREPREAERTLLLDCRPFLAFCRSHVRAARPVPWNALLRRRARGTPAAALACLLPDRALRARLGRGELARAVVLDESSASVAELPPDGPAHLLLAALQHEMRAGPTTVCFLRGGPAPRVLRPFSHVPRPALLAPCPTFRAPFPTSWLIIPFLVFPTGGFKSFQTYCPDLCSEAPAQALPPVGAENSNSDPRVPIYDQGGPVEILPYLYLGSCNHSSDLQGLQACGITAVLNVSASCPNHFEGLFRYKSIPVEDNQMVEISAWFQEAISFIDSVKNSGGRVLVHCQAGISRSATICLAYLIQSHRVRLDEAFDFVKQRRGVISPNFSFMGQLLQLETQVLCH
;
A
#
# COMPACT_ATOMS: atom_id res chain seq x y z
N MET A 1 13.31 9.70 74.30
CA MET A 1 14.28 9.38 75.37
C MET A 1 14.22 7.87 75.57
N VAL A 2 15.17 7.12 74.99
CA VAL A 2 16.28 6.42 75.73
C VAL A 2 15.67 5.26 76.55
N THR A 3 15.87 3.97 76.29
CA THR A 3 17.11 3.17 76.08
C THR A 3 16.69 1.74 75.66
N ARG A 4 17.28 1.11 74.63
CA ARG A 4 18.48 0.22 74.61
C ARG A 4 18.36 -1.12 75.36
N GLY A 5 18.82 -2.19 74.67
CA GLY A 5 19.41 -3.40 75.27
C GLY A 5 18.85 -4.70 74.66
N ALA A 6 19.33 -5.20 73.52
CA ALA A 6 20.52 -6.05 73.34
C ALA A 6 20.36 -7.52 73.83
N SER A 7 20.43 -8.44 72.85
CA SER A 7 20.52 -9.92 72.91
C SER A 7 21.69 -10.43 73.79
N PRO A 8 21.75 -11.70 74.26
CA PRO A 8 22.30 -12.76 73.39
C PRO A 8 21.93 -14.26 73.66
N ARG A 9 22.03 -15.04 72.56
CA ARG A 9 22.66 -16.37 72.36
C ARG A 9 22.28 -17.64 73.15
N VAL A 10 21.76 -18.60 72.38
CA VAL A 10 22.23 -20.00 72.14
C VAL A 10 22.41 -20.97 73.33
N PHE A 11 21.61 -22.05 73.33
CA PHE A 11 22.01 -23.40 73.78
C PHE A 11 21.20 -24.50 73.02
N LYS A 12 21.90 -25.41 72.32
CA LYS A 12 21.55 -26.80 71.96
C LYS A 12 22.59 -27.68 72.69
N PRO A 13 22.45 -29.00 73.00
CA PRO A 13 21.83 -30.07 72.17
C PRO A 13 21.22 -31.31 72.91
N GLY A 14 20.72 -32.29 72.14
CA GLY A 14 20.42 -33.71 72.49
C GLY A 14 19.43 -34.30 71.44
N ARG A 15 19.75 -35.19 70.47
CA ARG A 15 20.15 -36.63 70.49
C ARG A 15 19.06 -37.52 71.13
N ASP A 16 18.48 -38.56 70.55
CA ASP A 16 18.93 -39.56 69.54
C ASP A 16 17.75 -40.30 68.82
N GLU A 17 18.11 -41.05 67.78
CA GLU A 17 17.53 -42.31 67.22
C GLU A 17 16.68 -42.31 65.92
N GLU A 18 17.31 -42.87 64.88
CA GLU A 18 16.81 -43.59 63.67
C GLU A 18 17.48 -45.00 63.73
N PRO A 19 17.09 -46.12 63.04
CA PRO A 19 16.56 -46.27 61.65
C PRO A 19 15.59 -47.51 61.52
N PRO A 20 15.45 -48.35 60.44
CA PRO A 20 15.95 -48.34 59.02
C PRO A 20 14.94 -48.75 57.89
N GLU A 21 15.39 -48.60 56.62
CA GLU A 21 14.77 -49.07 55.36
C GLU A 21 14.88 -50.60 55.10
N PRO A 22 14.14 -51.15 54.11
CA PRO A 22 14.84 -51.89 53.04
C PRO A 22 14.27 -51.84 51.59
N SER A 23 15.20 -51.66 50.63
CA SER A 23 15.52 -52.38 49.36
C SER A 23 14.55 -52.61 48.17
N ALA A 24 15.14 -52.48 46.96
CA ALA A 24 14.59 -52.56 45.60
C ALA A 24 14.53 -53.98 44.97
N PRO A 25 13.97 -54.11 43.74
CA PRO A 25 14.71 -54.87 42.71
C PRO A 25 14.67 -54.34 41.25
N ALA A 26 15.79 -54.59 40.57
CA ALA A 26 16.04 -55.06 39.20
C ALA A 26 15.63 -54.30 37.91
N THR A 27 16.68 -53.98 37.17
CA THR A 27 16.85 -53.59 35.76
C THR A 27 16.31 -54.61 34.73
N GLN A 28 15.60 -54.12 33.71
CA GLN A 28 15.48 -54.79 32.40
C GLN A 28 15.55 -53.77 31.25
N THR A 29 16.47 -54.00 30.32
CA THR A 29 16.73 -53.29 29.07
C THR A 29 15.68 -53.63 27.99
N PRO A 30 15.27 -52.69 27.12
CA PRO A 30 14.71 -53.06 25.83
C PRO A 30 15.80 -53.07 24.75
N ARG A 31 15.89 -54.23 24.10
CA ARG A 31 16.75 -54.59 22.98
C ARG A 31 16.59 -53.66 21.78
N ARG A 32 17.74 -53.30 21.18
CA ARG A 32 17.86 -52.98 19.75
C ARG A 32 17.17 -54.08 18.93
N ARG A 33 16.12 -53.74 18.18
CA ARG A 33 15.67 -54.48 17.00
C ARG A 33 15.78 -53.59 15.78
N SER A 34 16.78 -53.90 14.96
CA SER A 34 16.87 -53.53 13.57
C SER A 34 15.72 -54.17 12.79
N ARG A 35 14.78 -53.37 12.28
CA ARG A 35 13.88 -53.76 11.18
C ARG A 35 13.52 -52.53 10.34
N GLY A 36 13.97 -52.56 9.08
CA GLY A 36 13.32 -51.95 7.93
C GLY A 36 13.32 -50.42 7.84
N ARG A 37 14.32 -49.86 7.15
CA ARG A 37 14.08 -48.65 6.33
C ARG A 37 13.11 -49.04 5.22
N GLY A 38 11.81 -48.90 5.47
CA GLY A 38 10.83 -48.73 4.42
C GLY A 38 10.78 -47.25 4.08
N HIS A 39 11.22 -46.90 2.88
CA HIS A 39 10.91 -45.61 2.27
C HIS A 39 9.38 -45.39 2.31
N PRO A 40 8.85 -44.30 2.89
CA PRO A 40 7.64 -43.75 2.33
C PRO A 40 8.04 -43.10 1.00
N GLU A 41 7.50 -43.65 -0.06
CA GLU A 41 7.66 -43.18 -1.42
C GLU A 41 7.45 -41.66 -1.49
N ALA A 42 8.45 -41.00 -2.06
CA ALA A 42 8.29 -39.68 -2.62
C ALA A 42 7.22 -39.75 -3.70
N GLY A 43 6.09 -39.06 -3.50
CA GLY A 43 4.98 -39.15 -4.44
C GLY A 43 3.89 -38.13 -4.15
N GLY A 44 4.28 -36.86 -4.03
CA GLY A 44 3.34 -35.76 -3.82
C GLY A 44 4.03 -34.40 -3.84
N PHE A 45 5.02 -34.21 -4.71
CA PHE A 45 5.44 -32.85 -5.05
C PHE A 45 4.24 -32.19 -5.71
N ALA A 46 3.63 -31.22 -5.02
CA ALA A 46 2.75 -30.25 -5.66
C ALA A 46 3.52 -29.70 -6.87
N MET A 47 3.02 -30.01 -8.06
CA MET A 47 3.62 -29.59 -9.32
C MET A 47 3.81 -28.08 -9.27
N PRO A 48 4.99 -27.54 -9.62
CA PRO A 48 5.12 -26.11 -9.80
C PRO A 48 4.09 -25.69 -10.87
N ILE A 49 3.49 -24.51 -10.70
CA ILE A 49 2.64 -23.85 -11.69
C ILE A 49 3.52 -23.53 -12.91
N ALA A 50 3.80 -24.54 -13.73
CA ALA A 50 4.35 -24.43 -15.06
C ALA A 50 3.21 -24.76 -16.05
N MET A 51 2.06 -24.12 -15.83
CA MET A 51 1.01 -24.06 -16.83
C MET A 51 1.35 -22.86 -17.72
N GLY A 52 1.74 -23.11 -18.97
CA GLY A 52 2.02 -22.04 -19.91
C GLY A 52 0.82 -21.10 -20.01
N LEU A 53 1.06 -19.79 -19.92
CA LEU A 53 0.04 -18.75 -20.10
C LEU A 53 -0.43 -18.63 -21.57
N GLU A 54 -0.19 -19.64 -22.41
CA GLU A 54 -0.40 -19.63 -23.87
C GLU A 54 -1.86 -19.40 -24.27
N THR A 55 -2.80 -19.58 -23.35
CA THR A 55 -4.25 -19.31 -23.56
C THR A 55 -4.68 -17.91 -23.13
N ALA A 56 -3.78 -17.09 -22.58
CA ALA A 56 -4.12 -15.75 -22.11
C ALA A 56 -4.30 -14.86 -23.33
N CYS A 57 -5.49 -14.29 -23.50
CA CYS A 57 -5.71 -13.32 -24.55
C CYS A 57 -4.95 -12.02 -24.21
N GLU A 58 -4.29 -11.41 -25.19
CA GLU A 58 -3.78 -10.04 -25.03
C GLU A 58 -4.84 -9.05 -25.49
N LEU A 59 -5.12 -8.05 -24.66
CA LEU A 59 -6.11 -7.00 -24.94
C LEU A 59 -5.40 -5.67 -25.15
N GLU A 60 -5.70 -5.00 -26.25
CA GLU A 60 -5.17 -3.68 -26.56
C GLU A 60 -5.85 -2.58 -25.72
N CYS A 61 -5.11 -1.51 -25.40
CA CYS A 61 -5.60 -0.39 -24.59
C CYS A 61 -6.86 0.26 -25.18
N ALA A 62 -6.91 0.45 -26.50
CA ALA A 62 -8.08 1.03 -27.18
C ALA A 62 -9.32 0.12 -27.12
N ALA A 63 -9.13 -1.20 -27.20
CA ALA A 63 -10.21 -2.16 -27.08
C ALA A 63 -10.79 -2.16 -25.66
N LEU A 64 -9.94 -2.19 -24.63
CA LEU A 64 -10.38 -2.03 -23.24
C LEU A 64 -11.14 -0.71 -23.03
N GLY A 65 -10.63 0.40 -23.59
CA GLY A 65 -11.30 1.69 -23.51
C GLY A 65 -12.70 1.70 -24.13
N THR A 66 -12.89 0.95 -25.23
CA THR A 66 -14.22 0.80 -25.85
C THR A 66 -15.17 0.02 -24.95
N LEU A 67 -14.70 -1.11 -24.39
CA LEU A 67 -15.48 -1.94 -23.47
C LEU A 67 -15.91 -1.18 -22.21
N LEU A 68 -15.02 -0.35 -21.65
CA LEU A 68 -15.30 0.39 -20.43
C LEU A 68 -16.22 1.60 -20.64
N ARG A 69 -16.36 2.11 -21.87
CA ARG A 69 -17.33 3.17 -22.20
C ARG A 69 -18.75 2.63 -22.40
N GLU A 70 -18.89 1.35 -22.73
CA GLU A 70 -20.20 0.71 -22.84
C GLU A 70 -20.65 0.19 -21.47
N PRO A 71 -21.75 0.70 -20.86
CA PRO A 71 -22.10 0.38 -19.48
C PRO A 71 -22.31 -1.12 -19.20
N ARG A 72 -22.96 -1.83 -20.14
CA ARG A 72 -23.21 -3.27 -20.02
C ARG A 72 -21.92 -4.09 -20.05
N GLU A 73 -20.96 -3.68 -20.86
CA GLU A 73 -19.67 -4.34 -20.98
C GLU A 73 -18.75 -4.00 -19.81
N ALA A 74 -18.80 -2.75 -19.32
CA ALA A 74 -18.07 -2.30 -18.15
C ALA A 74 -18.47 -3.08 -16.89
N GLU A 75 -19.78 -3.29 -16.64
CA GLU A 75 -20.27 -4.07 -15.50
C GLU A 75 -19.86 -5.55 -15.52
N ARG A 76 -19.59 -6.07 -16.72
CA ARG A 76 -19.17 -7.45 -16.99
C ARG A 76 -17.66 -7.62 -17.18
N THR A 77 -16.90 -6.53 -17.07
CA THR A 77 -15.44 -6.53 -17.21
C THR A 77 -14.78 -6.27 -15.85
N LEU A 78 -14.10 -7.26 -15.32
CA LEU A 78 -13.28 -7.10 -14.11
C LEU A 78 -11.85 -6.72 -14.49
N LEU A 79 -11.43 -5.51 -14.13
CA LEU A 79 -10.05 -5.04 -14.33
C LEU A 79 -9.25 -5.12 -13.02
N LEU A 80 -8.13 -5.82 -13.04
CA LEU A 80 -7.24 -6.07 -11.90
C LEU A 80 -5.88 -5.41 -12.15
N ASP A 81 -5.51 -4.45 -11.30
CA ASP A 81 -4.28 -3.68 -11.41
C ASP A 81 -3.21 -4.24 -10.48
N CYS A 82 -2.14 -4.81 -11.05
CA CYS A 82 -1.04 -5.43 -10.33
C CYS A 82 0.10 -4.46 -9.95
N ARG A 83 -0.04 -3.16 -10.27
CA ARG A 83 0.95 -2.16 -9.88
C ARG A 83 1.02 -2.02 -8.35
N PRO A 84 2.15 -1.53 -7.80
CA PRO A 84 2.25 -1.22 -6.38
C PRO A 84 1.08 -0.35 -5.90
N PHE A 85 0.55 -0.63 -4.72
CA PHE A 85 -0.67 0.01 -4.19
C PHE A 85 -0.60 1.55 -4.23
N LEU A 86 0.54 2.14 -3.88
CA LEU A 86 0.70 3.59 -3.90
C LEU A 86 0.73 4.18 -5.32
N ALA A 87 1.18 3.40 -6.32
CA ALA A 87 1.07 3.80 -7.73
C ALA A 87 -0.39 3.79 -8.18
N PHE A 88 -1.17 2.78 -7.78
CA PHE A 88 -2.61 2.74 -8.00
C PHE A 88 -3.33 3.93 -7.36
N CYS A 89 -3.02 4.25 -6.10
CA CYS A 89 -3.60 5.39 -5.39
C CYS A 89 -3.22 6.76 -5.96
N ARG A 90 -2.09 6.87 -6.67
CA ARG A 90 -1.73 8.10 -7.39
C ARG A 90 -2.59 8.28 -8.64
N SER A 91 -2.80 7.21 -9.39
CA SER A 91 -3.60 7.23 -10.63
C SER A 91 -3.89 5.81 -11.08
N HIS A 92 -5.14 5.50 -11.43
CA HIS A 92 -5.57 4.20 -11.92
C HIS A 92 -6.75 4.32 -12.88
N VAL A 93 -7.11 3.24 -13.58
CA VAL A 93 -8.34 3.20 -14.39
C VAL A 93 -9.51 3.14 -13.40
N ARG A 94 -10.54 3.98 -13.54
CA ARG A 94 -11.63 4.11 -12.54
C ARG A 94 -12.34 2.79 -12.22
N ALA A 95 -12.44 1.89 -13.20
CA ALA A 95 -13.05 0.57 -13.04
C ALA A 95 -12.10 -0.49 -12.44
N ALA A 96 -10.80 -0.19 -12.29
CA ALA A 96 -9.81 -1.14 -11.83
C ALA A 96 -9.89 -1.40 -10.32
N ARG A 97 -9.53 -2.62 -9.93
CA ARG A 97 -9.34 -3.03 -8.55
C ARG A 97 -7.86 -3.32 -8.30
N PRO A 98 -7.27 -2.78 -7.22
CA PRO A 98 -5.88 -3.07 -6.91
C PRO A 98 -5.73 -4.52 -6.44
N VAL A 99 -4.70 -5.20 -6.93
CA VAL A 99 -4.35 -6.55 -6.50
C VAL A 99 -3.44 -6.44 -5.28
N PRO A 100 -3.83 -6.98 -4.11
CA PRO A 100 -2.96 -6.99 -2.95
C PRO A 100 -1.74 -7.87 -3.24
N TRP A 101 -0.56 -7.29 -3.13
CA TRP A 101 0.70 -7.99 -3.35
C TRP A 101 1.72 -7.60 -2.29
N ASN A 102 2.20 -8.61 -1.55
CA ASN A 102 3.26 -8.47 -0.54
C ASN A 102 4.01 -9.81 -0.39
N ALA A 103 5.11 -9.82 0.36
CA ALA A 103 5.96 -11.00 0.53
C ALA A 103 5.18 -12.22 1.07
N LEU A 104 4.26 -12.00 2.01
CA LEU A 104 3.44 -13.05 2.59
C LEU A 104 2.43 -13.63 1.58
N LEU A 105 1.79 -12.78 0.78
CA LEU A 105 0.89 -13.20 -0.30
C LEU A 105 1.67 -13.91 -1.41
N ARG A 106 2.89 -13.46 -1.75
CA ARG A 106 3.77 -14.16 -2.70
C ARG A 106 4.04 -15.60 -2.26
N ARG A 107 4.32 -15.83 -0.97
CA ARG A 107 4.51 -17.19 -0.43
C ARG A 107 3.23 -18.03 -0.53
N ARG A 108 2.06 -17.45 -0.22
CA ARG A 108 0.76 -18.15 -0.26
C ARG A 108 0.27 -18.42 -1.68
N ALA A 109 0.58 -17.52 -2.62
CA ALA A 109 0.17 -17.61 -4.02
C ALA A 109 0.93 -18.70 -4.79
N ARG A 110 2.02 -19.25 -4.25
CA ARG A 110 2.70 -20.45 -4.79
C ARG A 110 1.97 -21.77 -4.46
N GLY A 111 0.86 -21.70 -3.73
CA GLY A 111 0.02 -22.86 -3.40
C GLY A 111 -0.89 -23.28 -4.58
N THR A 112 -2.11 -23.75 -4.27
CA THR A 112 -3.07 -24.11 -5.31
C THR A 112 -3.60 -22.87 -6.05
N PRO A 113 -4.02 -22.98 -7.33
CA PRO A 113 -4.62 -21.87 -8.08
C PRO A 113 -5.80 -21.21 -7.34
N ALA A 114 -6.70 -22.00 -6.75
CA ALA A 114 -7.79 -21.49 -5.93
C ALA A 114 -7.31 -20.69 -4.70
N ALA A 115 -6.25 -21.14 -4.02
CA ALA A 115 -5.68 -20.42 -2.89
C ALA A 115 -4.97 -19.13 -3.33
N ALA A 116 -4.27 -19.17 -4.46
CA ALA A 116 -3.66 -18.00 -5.07
C ALA A 116 -4.71 -16.94 -5.45
N LEU A 117 -5.79 -17.36 -6.13
CA LEU A 117 -6.89 -16.46 -6.48
C LEU A 117 -7.59 -15.90 -5.23
N ALA A 118 -7.79 -16.69 -4.18
CA ALA A 118 -8.37 -16.20 -2.93
C ALA A 118 -7.46 -15.18 -2.20
N CYS A 119 -6.14 -15.30 -2.34
CA CYS A 119 -5.17 -14.36 -1.78
C CYS A 119 -5.09 -13.06 -2.59
N LEU A 120 -5.08 -13.15 -3.91
CA LEU A 120 -4.93 -12.02 -4.83
C LEU A 120 -6.26 -11.33 -5.16
N LEU A 121 -7.39 -11.99 -4.91
CA LEU A 121 -8.73 -11.44 -5.05
C LEU A 121 -9.55 -11.76 -3.79
N PRO A 122 -9.30 -11.08 -2.67
CA PRO A 122 -9.91 -11.41 -1.39
C PRO A 122 -11.44 -11.25 -1.39
N ASP A 123 -11.97 -10.37 -2.24
CA ASP A 123 -13.41 -10.14 -2.41
C ASP A 123 -14.14 -11.43 -2.78
N ARG A 124 -14.87 -11.98 -1.81
CA ARG A 124 -15.64 -13.22 -1.94
C ARG A 124 -16.82 -13.06 -2.89
N ALA A 125 -17.47 -11.89 -2.88
CA ALA A 125 -18.62 -11.63 -3.75
C ALA A 125 -18.17 -11.60 -5.21
N LEU A 126 -17.07 -10.91 -5.49
CA LEU A 126 -16.50 -10.83 -6.83
C LEU A 126 -16.01 -12.20 -7.34
N ARG A 127 -15.33 -12.98 -6.49
CA ARG A 127 -14.97 -14.37 -6.83
C ARG A 127 -16.19 -15.26 -7.08
N ALA A 128 -17.27 -15.07 -6.35
CA ALA A 128 -18.51 -15.81 -6.59
C ALA A 128 -19.16 -15.42 -7.94
N ARG A 129 -19.12 -14.13 -8.33
CA ARG A 129 -19.56 -13.67 -9.65
C ARG A 129 -18.72 -14.27 -10.78
N LEU A 130 -17.39 -14.34 -10.61
CA LEU A 130 -16.48 -15.03 -11.54
C LEU A 130 -16.86 -16.51 -11.69
N GLY A 131 -17.01 -17.23 -10.58
CA GLY A 131 -17.34 -18.66 -10.58
C GLY A 131 -18.71 -18.99 -11.18
N ARG A 132 -19.68 -18.05 -11.11
CA ARG A 132 -20.99 -18.17 -11.76
C ARG A 132 -20.99 -17.76 -13.25
N GLY A 133 -19.87 -17.27 -13.79
CA GLY A 133 -19.78 -16.82 -15.18
C GLY A 133 -20.54 -15.53 -15.48
N GLU A 134 -20.83 -14.70 -14.46
CA GLU A 134 -21.53 -13.42 -14.65
C GLU A 134 -20.65 -12.37 -15.34
N LEU A 135 -19.34 -12.46 -15.14
CA LEU A 135 -18.35 -11.60 -15.75
C LEU A 135 -17.95 -12.17 -17.10
N ALA A 136 -18.05 -11.36 -18.15
CA ALA A 136 -17.61 -11.76 -19.47
C ALA A 136 -16.08 -11.83 -19.56
N ARG A 137 -15.38 -10.95 -18.81
CA ARG A 137 -13.92 -10.81 -18.90
C ARG A 137 -13.28 -10.53 -17.55
N ALA A 138 -12.08 -11.06 -17.36
CA ALA A 138 -11.15 -10.66 -16.32
C ALA A 138 -9.85 -10.18 -16.99
N VAL A 139 -9.51 -8.90 -16.81
CA VAL A 139 -8.35 -8.24 -17.43
C VAL A 139 -7.32 -7.96 -16.35
N VAL A 140 -6.08 -8.43 -16.54
CA VAL A 140 -4.95 -8.17 -15.64
C VAL A 140 -4.06 -7.11 -16.25
N LEU A 141 -3.74 -6.07 -15.48
CA LEU A 141 -2.88 -4.96 -15.86
C LEU A 141 -1.58 -5.04 -15.06
N ASP A 142 -0.44 -5.00 -15.77
CA ASP A 142 0.88 -4.79 -15.17
C ASP A 142 1.64 -3.69 -15.92
N GLU A 143 2.30 -2.79 -15.20
CA GLU A 143 3.07 -1.70 -15.81
C GLU A 143 4.49 -2.13 -16.21
N SER A 144 5.04 -3.16 -15.55
CA SER A 144 6.40 -3.63 -15.79
C SER A 144 6.55 -4.58 -16.97
N SER A 145 5.45 -5.10 -17.51
CA SER A 145 5.45 -6.03 -18.63
C SER A 145 4.58 -5.52 -19.78
N ALA A 146 5.11 -5.53 -21.01
CA ALA A 146 4.33 -5.11 -22.18
C ALA A 146 3.47 -6.25 -22.76
N SER A 147 3.82 -7.50 -22.51
CA SER A 147 3.14 -8.68 -23.03
C SER A 147 3.12 -9.80 -21.99
N VAL A 148 2.30 -10.83 -22.22
CA VAL A 148 2.25 -12.04 -21.38
C VAL A 148 3.61 -12.74 -21.35
N ALA A 149 4.35 -12.72 -22.46
CA ALA A 149 5.66 -13.35 -22.60
C ALA A 149 6.75 -12.68 -21.73
N GLU A 150 6.57 -11.41 -21.37
CA GLU A 150 7.51 -10.63 -20.56
C GLU A 150 7.20 -10.67 -19.06
N LEU A 151 6.15 -11.39 -18.66
CA LEU A 151 5.76 -11.45 -17.26
C LEU A 151 6.78 -12.24 -16.43
N PRO A 152 7.27 -11.67 -15.30
CA PRO A 152 8.13 -12.43 -14.40
C PRO A 152 7.33 -13.58 -13.78
N PRO A 153 7.86 -14.83 -13.77
CA PRO A 153 7.10 -16.02 -13.35
C PRO A 153 6.63 -15.96 -11.88
N ASP A 154 7.37 -15.25 -11.03
CA ASP A 154 7.02 -15.02 -9.63
C ASP A 154 6.31 -13.68 -9.37
N GLY A 155 5.92 -12.99 -10.46
CA GLY A 155 5.24 -11.71 -10.40
C GLY A 155 3.75 -11.83 -10.05
N PRO A 156 3.14 -10.77 -9.51
CA PRO A 156 1.71 -10.76 -9.17
C PRO A 156 0.83 -11.04 -10.39
N ALA A 157 1.12 -10.40 -11.52
CA ALA A 157 0.33 -10.56 -12.73
C ALA A 157 0.43 -11.96 -13.33
N HIS A 158 1.62 -12.58 -13.33
CA HIS A 158 1.81 -13.95 -13.80
C HIS A 158 1.00 -14.94 -12.95
N LEU A 159 1.17 -14.90 -11.62
CA LEU A 159 0.46 -15.81 -10.71
C LEU A 159 -1.05 -15.59 -10.75
N LEU A 160 -1.50 -14.33 -10.86
CA LEU A 160 -2.92 -14.00 -10.97
C LEU A 160 -3.52 -14.52 -12.28
N LEU A 161 -2.83 -14.32 -13.41
CA LEU A 161 -3.28 -14.85 -14.71
C LEU A 161 -3.35 -16.37 -14.69
N ALA A 162 -2.31 -17.05 -14.18
CA ALA A 162 -2.31 -18.50 -14.07
C ALA A 162 -3.46 -19.02 -13.20
N ALA A 163 -3.72 -18.35 -12.06
CA ALA A 163 -4.82 -18.69 -11.17
C ALA A 163 -6.19 -18.47 -11.83
N LEU A 164 -6.40 -17.33 -12.49
CA LEU A 164 -7.65 -17.03 -13.20
C LEU A 164 -7.91 -18.00 -14.34
N GLN A 165 -6.91 -18.31 -15.16
CA GLN A 165 -7.04 -19.25 -16.26
C GLN A 165 -7.40 -20.66 -15.78
N HIS A 166 -6.79 -21.10 -14.68
CA HIS A 166 -7.11 -22.40 -14.10
C HIS A 166 -8.56 -22.46 -13.62
N GLU A 167 -8.97 -21.49 -12.80
CA GLU A 167 -10.30 -21.48 -12.20
C GLU A 167 -11.40 -21.23 -13.23
N MET A 168 -11.13 -20.44 -14.27
CA MET A 168 -12.12 -20.07 -15.29
C MET A 168 -12.07 -20.96 -16.54
N ARG A 169 -11.23 -22.00 -16.60
CA ARG A 169 -11.03 -22.84 -17.80
C ARG A 169 -12.30 -23.44 -18.38
N ALA A 170 -13.28 -23.76 -17.54
CA ALA A 170 -14.56 -24.35 -17.93
C ALA A 170 -15.70 -23.32 -18.01
N GLY A 171 -15.43 -22.05 -17.74
CA GLY A 171 -16.43 -20.98 -17.68
C GLY A 171 -16.46 -20.12 -18.96
N PRO A 172 -17.47 -19.24 -19.09
CA PRO A 172 -17.60 -18.31 -20.21
C PRO A 172 -16.67 -17.08 -20.09
N THR A 173 -16.02 -16.91 -18.93
CA THR A 173 -15.17 -15.74 -18.63
C THR A 173 -13.86 -15.80 -19.40
N THR A 174 -13.62 -14.82 -20.27
CA THR A 174 -12.34 -14.69 -20.96
C THR A 174 -11.30 -14.03 -20.05
N VAL A 175 -10.13 -14.63 -19.92
CA VAL A 175 -9.01 -14.07 -19.13
C VAL A 175 -8.02 -13.39 -20.09
N CYS A 176 -7.79 -12.10 -19.88
CA CYS A 176 -6.92 -11.28 -20.72
C CYS A 176 -5.81 -10.60 -19.91
N PHE A 177 -4.67 -10.35 -20.56
CA PHE A 177 -3.66 -9.41 -20.10
C PHE A 177 -3.78 -8.10 -20.88
N LEU A 178 -3.74 -6.95 -20.19
CA LEU A 178 -3.73 -5.65 -20.85
C LEU A 178 -2.33 -5.39 -21.40
N ARG A 179 -2.25 -5.37 -22.73
CA ARG A 179 -0.99 -5.19 -23.44
C ARG A 179 -0.46 -3.78 -23.23
N GLY A 180 0.84 -3.70 -22.91
CA GLY A 180 1.61 -2.48 -23.00
C GLY A 180 1.93 -2.13 -24.45
N GLY A 181 2.28 -0.87 -24.68
CA GLY A 181 2.64 -0.43 -26.02
C GLY A 181 3.49 0.83 -25.99
N PRO A 182 4.16 1.16 -27.10
CA PRO A 182 4.79 2.46 -27.25
C PRO A 182 3.72 3.54 -27.11
N ALA A 183 3.95 4.54 -26.25
CA ALA A 183 3.07 5.70 -26.15
C ALA A 183 2.86 6.31 -27.57
N PRO A 184 1.64 6.67 -27.97
CA PRO A 184 1.40 7.27 -29.28
C PRO A 184 2.28 8.52 -29.43
N ARG A 185 2.89 8.66 -30.61
CA ARG A 185 3.69 9.85 -30.98
C ARG A 185 2.80 11.08 -30.91
N VAL A 186 2.80 11.78 -29.77
CA VAL A 186 2.29 13.15 -29.72
C VAL A 186 3.28 14.00 -30.50
N LEU A 187 3.02 14.19 -31.79
CA LEU A 187 3.60 15.28 -32.57
C LEU A 187 3.10 16.57 -31.92
N ARG A 188 3.82 17.09 -30.92
CA ARG A 188 3.61 18.47 -30.48
C ARG A 188 3.95 19.36 -31.69
N PRO A 189 3.03 20.22 -32.16
CA PRO A 189 3.43 21.25 -33.10
C PRO A 189 4.46 22.13 -32.38
N PHE A 190 5.64 22.29 -33.00
CA PHE A 190 6.66 23.22 -32.55
C PHE A 190 6.08 24.64 -32.58
N SER A 191 5.53 25.11 -31.47
CA SER A 191 5.31 26.53 -31.22
C SER A 191 6.52 27.08 -30.49
N HIS A 192 7.12 28.13 -31.09
CA HIS A 192 8.26 28.94 -30.63
C HIS A 192 9.66 28.52 -31.09
N VAL A 193 9.96 28.93 -32.33
CA VAL A 193 11.30 29.42 -32.70
C VAL A 193 11.37 30.90 -32.30
N PRO A 194 12.32 31.35 -31.47
CA PRO A 194 12.68 32.77 -31.41
C PRO A 194 13.64 33.09 -32.57
N ARG A 195 13.34 34.15 -33.33
CA ARG A 195 14.24 34.76 -34.32
C ARG A 195 15.41 35.49 -33.62
N PRO A 196 16.53 35.74 -34.32
CA PRO A 196 17.85 35.92 -33.72
C PRO A 196 18.12 37.35 -33.26
N ALA A 197 18.89 37.50 -32.18
CA ALA A 197 19.56 38.75 -31.84
C ALA A 197 20.92 38.80 -32.55
N LEU A 198 21.08 39.84 -33.36
CA LEU A 198 22.32 40.26 -34.02
C LEU A 198 23.40 40.62 -33.00
N LEU A 199 24.63 40.12 -33.17
CA LEU A 199 25.87 40.81 -32.79
C LEU A 199 27.09 40.19 -33.54
N ALA A 200 27.69 41.05 -34.36
CA ALA A 200 29.03 41.17 -35.00
C ALA A 200 30.13 40.05 -34.94
N PRO A 201 31.11 40.08 -35.89
CA PRO A 201 31.84 38.91 -36.37
C PRO A 201 33.25 38.75 -35.78
N CYS A 202 33.70 37.51 -35.62
CA CYS A 202 35.13 37.16 -35.54
C CYS A 202 35.51 36.23 -36.70
N PRO A 203 36.62 36.49 -37.42
CA PRO A 203 37.03 35.70 -38.57
C PRO A 203 37.86 34.48 -38.15
N THR A 204 38.13 33.61 -39.12
CA THR A 204 38.98 32.41 -39.09
C THR A 204 38.41 31.14 -38.46
N PHE A 205 37.65 30.36 -39.23
CA PHE A 205 38.07 28.99 -39.61
C PHE A 205 37.24 28.44 -40.77
N ARG A 206 37.89 27.73 -41.70
CA ARG A 206 37.38 27.34 -43.02
C ARG A 206 37.11 25.83 -43.06
N ALA A 207 35.82 25.44 -42.99
CA ALA A 207 35.16 24.22 -43.53
C ALA A 207 35.68 22.80 -43.10
N PRO A 208 34.96 21.68 -43.38
CA PRO A 208 33.63 21.51 -43.96
C PRO A 208 32.64 20.66 -43.11
N PHE A 209 31.38 20.63 -43.53
CA PHE A 209 30.29 19.79 -43.01
C PHE A 209 30.64 18.29 -42.97
N PRO A 210 30.00 17.54 -42.05
CA PRO A 210 29.28 16.36 -42.49
C PRO A 210 27.80 16.46 -42.13
N THR A 211 26.96 16.30 -43.15
CA THR A 211 25.56 15.90 -43.03
C THR A 211 25.50 14.54 -42.33
N SER A 212 25.28 14.55 -41.03
CA SER A 212 24.76 13.38 -40.33
C SER A 212 23.92 13.88 -39.17
N TRP A 213 22.64 14.11 -39.47
CA TRP A 213 21.61 14.07 -38.45
C TRP A 213 21.56 12.62 -37.97
N LEU A 214 22.42 12.28 -37.02
CA LEU A 214 22.23 11.10 -36.19
C LEU A 214 20.92 11.34 -35.44
N ILE A 215 19.84 10.81 -36.01
CA ILE A 215 18.64 10.49 -35.27
C ILE A 215 19.11 9.46 -34.25
N ILE A 216 19.45 9.93 -33.04
CA ILE A 216 19.58 9.05 -31.89
C ILE A 216 18.20 8.39 -31.76
N PRO A 217 18.07 7.06 -31.93
CA PRO A 217 16.84 6.42 -31.60
C PRO A 217 16.71 6.57 -30.09
N PHE A 218 15.84 7.49 -29.65
CA PHE A 218 15.36 7.45 -28.28
C PHE A 218 14.85 6.02 -28.08
N LEU A 219 15.52 5.27 -27.20
CA LEU A 219 15.05 3.96 -26.77
C LEU A 219 13.63 4.15 -26.24
N VAL A 220 12.64 3.79 -27.05
CA VAL A 220 11.26 3.65 -26.60
C VAL A 220 11.24 2.35 -25.82
N PHE A 221 11.48 2.45 -24.51
CA PHE A 221 11.19 1.33 -23.63
C PHE A 221 9.69 1.02 -23.79
N PRO A 222 9.30 -0.23 -24.10
CA PRO A 222 7.90 -0.62 -24.05
C PRO A 222 7.40 -0.31 -22.63
N THR A 223 6.52 0.68 -22.50
CA THR A 223 5.81 0.91 -21.24
C THR A 223 4.66 -0.08 -21.20
N GLY A 224 4.68 -1.00 -20.24
CA GLY A 224 3.56 -1.87 -19.91
C GLY A 224 2.31 -1.08 -19.49
N GLY A 225 1.13 -1.67 -19.65
CA GLY A 225 -0.04 -1.34 -18.82
C GLY A 225 -0.57 0.11 -18.82
N PHE A 226 -0.64 0.69 -17.62
CA PHE A 226 -1.53 1.83 -17.30
C PHE A 226 -1.11 3.13 -17.99
N LYS A 227 0.18 3.45 -18.12
CA LYS A 227 0.59 4.69 -18.79
C LYS A 227 0.17 4.73 -20.26
N SER A 228 0.30 3.59 -20.95
CA SER A 228 -0.19 3.45 -22.31
C SER A 228 -1.71 3.68 -22.33
N PHE A 229 -2.44 2.97 -21.47
CA PHE A 229 -3.90 3.12 -21.36
C PHE A 229 -4.34 4.56 -21.07
N GLN A 230 -3.69 5.24 -20.12
CA GLN A 230 -3.95 6.63 -19.76
C GLN A 230 -3.76 7.59 -20.94
N THR A 231 -2.81 7.29 -21.83
CA THR A 231 -2.59 8.09 -23.04
C THR A 231 -3.73 7.90 -24.05
N TYR A 232 -4.25 6.68 -24.18
CA TYR A 232 -5.36 6.38 -25.09
C TYR A 232 -6.74 6.79 -24.54
N CYS A 233 -6.95 6.67 -23.23
CA CYS A 233 -8.24 6.84 -22.56
C CYS A 233 -8.10 7.63 -21.24
N PRO A 234 -7.65 8.89 -21.29
CA PRO A 234 -7.46 9.70 -20.08
C PRO A 234 -8.78 9.95 -19.34
N ASP A 235 -9.91 9.98 -20.05
CA ASP A 235 -11.27 10.13 -19.53
C ASP A 235 -11.68 9.01 -18.57
N LEU A 236 -11.11 7.82 -18.74
CA LEU A 236 -11.42 6.63 -17.93
C LEU A 236 -10.48 6.46 -16.72
N CYS A 237 -9.51 7.37 -16.54
CA CYS A 237 -8.57 7.33 -15.44
C CYS A 237 -9.03 8.22 -14.28
N SER A 238 -8.62 7.87 -13.06
CA SER A 238 -8.78 8.72 -11.89
C SER A 238 -7.96 9.99 -12.08
N GLU A 239 -8.51 11.14 -11.75
CA GLU A 239 -7.70 12.35 -11.60
C GLU A 239 -6.73 12.12 -10.44
N ALA A 240 -5.44 12.41 -10.64
CA ALA A 240 -4.51 12.42 -9.52
C ALA A 240 -5.01 13.49 -8.54
N PRO A 241 -5.06 13.24 -7.22
CA PRO A 241 -5.35 14.30 -6.27
C PRO A 241 -4.33 15.41 -6.55
N ALA A 242 -4.83 16.59 -6.94
CA ALA A 242 -3.98 17.71 -7.31
C ALA A 242 -2.95 17.90 -6.21
N GLN A 243 -1.67 18.03 -6.58
CA GLN A 243 -0.67 18.49 -5.62
C GLN A 243 -1.25 19.75 -4.99
N ALA A 244 -1.32 19.80 -3.66
CA ALA A 244 -1.59 21.03 -2.94
C ALA A 244 -0.38 21.96 -3.15
N LEU A 245 -0.22 22.46 -4.38
CA LEU A 245 0.58 23.63 -4.63
C LEU A 245 -0.14 24.78 -3.91
N PRO A 246 0.55 25.58 -3.10
CA PRO A 246 -0.04 26.81 -2.61
C PRO A 246 -0.53 27.58 -3.84
N PRO A 247 -1.76 28.11 -3.84
CA PRO A 247 -2.28 28.80 -5.00
C PRO A 247 -1.37 29.97 -5.33
N VAL A 248 -0.65 29.88 -6.45
CA VAL A 248 0.04 31.03 -7.03
C VAL A 248 -1.05 31.85 -7.73
N GLY A 249 -1.56 32.87 -7.03
CA GLY A 249 -2.36 33.93 -7.63
C GLY A 249 -3.89 33.81 -7.54
N ALA A 250 -4.45 33.09 -6.56
CA ALA A 250 -5.86 33.27 -6.22
C ALA A 250 -5.96 34.19 -5.00
N GLU A 251 -6.26 35.46 -5.23
CA GLU A 251 -6.70 36.41 -4.19
C GLU A 251 -8.08 35.96 -3.66
N ASN A 252 -8.11 34.90 -2.87
CA ASN A 252 -9.27 34.58 -2.04
C ASN A 252 -9.15 35.43 -0.78
N SER A 253 -9.92 36.50 -0.75
CA SER A 253 -10.01 37.53 0.29
C SER A 253 -10.59 37.02 1.63
N ASN A 254 -10.14 35.86 2.12
CA ASN A 254 -10.55 35.31 3.42
C ASN A 254 -9.49 34.42 4.11
N SER A 255 -8.20 34.57 3.79
CA SER A 255 -7.13 33.90 4.54
C SER A 255 -6.86 34.65 5.85
N ASP A 256 -7.13 34.05 7.02
CA ASP A 256 -6.69 34.62 8.30
C ASP A 256 -5.14 34.59 8.33
N PRO A 257 -4.47 35.75 8.37
CA PRO A 257 -3.00 35.82 8.37
C PRO A 257 -2.36 35.14 9.60
N ARG A 258 -3.13 34.75 10.61
CA ARG A 258 -2.67 33.98 11.77
C ARG A 258 -2.50 32.48 11.51
N VAL A 259 -3.09 31.95 10.43
CA VAL A 259 -3.02 30.53 10.10
C VAL A 259 -1.81 30.27 9.20
N PRO A 260 -0.94 29.28 9.53
CA PRO A 260 0.20 28.94 8.69
C PRO A 260 -0.21 28.62 7.25
N ILE A 261 0.63 28.95 6.27
CA ILE A 261 0.34 28.76 4.83
C ILE A 261 -0.08 27.31 4.51
N TYR A 262 0.51 26.33 5.18
CA TYR A 262 0.22 24.91 4.99
C TYR A 262 -1.12 24.43 5.59
N ASP A 263 -1.81 25.31 6.30
CA ASP A 263 -3.18 25.15 6.82
C ASP A 263 -4.16 26.08 6.10
N GLN A 264 -3.73 26.79 5.05
CA GLN A 264 -4.61 27.56 4.17
C GLN A 264 -5.28 26.57 3.21
N GLY A 265 -6.39 25.97 3.65
CA GLY A 265 -7.15 24.98 2.89
C GLY A 265 -7.85 23.97 3.80
N GLY A 266 -8.45 22.94 3.19
CA GLY A 266 -9.02 21.82 3.92
C GLY A 266 -7.97 20.77 4.32
N PRO A 267 -8.35 19.76 5.12
CA PRO A 267 -7.49 18.62 5.38
C PRO A 267 -7.17 17.87 4.08
N VAL A 268 -6.02 17.20 4.05
CA VAL A 268 -5.50 16.58 2.83
C VAL A 268 -5.94 15.12 2.74
N GLU A 269 -6.49 14.71 1.60
CA GLU A 269 -6.85 13.31 1.32
C GLU A 269 -5.61 12.44 1.09
N ILE A 270 -5.39 11.45 1.96
CA ILE A 270 -4.33 10.45 1.82
C ILE A 270 -4.85 9.23 1.06
N LEU A 271 -6.02 8.73 1.44
CA LEU A 271 -6.81 7.71 0.76
C LEU A 271 -8.26 8.18 0.68
N PRO A 272 -9.14 7.60 -0.16
CA PRO A 272 -10.53 8.04 -0.31
C PRO A 272 -11.35 8.14 0.99
N TYR A 273 -10.91 7.45 2.05
CA TYR A 273 -11.53 7.42 3.37
C TYR A 273 -10.64 7.96 4.50
N LEU A 274 -9.41 8.40 4.22
CA LEU A 274 -8.41 8.80 5.21
C LEU A 274 -7.84 10.18 4.88
N TYR A 275 -8.11 11.15 5.74
CA TYR A 275 -7.64 12.53 5.64
C TYR A 275 -6.63 12.84 6.74
N LEU A 276 -5.67 13.71 6.43
CA LEU A 276 -4.63 14.19 7.35
C LEU A 276 -4.77 15.71 7.54
N GLY A 277 -4.80 16.18 8.79
CA GLY A 277 -4.91 17.61 9.09
C GLY A 277 -4.32 18.07 10.42
N SER A 278 -4.51 19.35 10.69
CA SER A 278 -4.14 20.05 11.92
C SER A 278 -5.38 20.32 12.79
N CYS A 279 -5.19 20.96 13.95
CA CYS A 279 -6.28 21.39 14.81
C CYS A 279 -7.21 22.38 14.10
N ASN A 280 -6.66 23.24 13.23
CA ASN A 280 -7.43 24.22 12.45
C ASN A 280 -8.40 23.53 11.49
N HIS A 281 -7.95 22.46 10.83
CA HIS A 281 -8.84 21.67 9.97
C HIS A 281 -9.93 20.94 10.77
N SER A 282 -9.62 20.50 12.00
CA SER A 282 -10.59 19.81 12.85
C SER A 282 -11.64 20.73 13.47
N SER A 283 -11.38 22.04 13.52
CA SER A 283 -12.29 23.07 14.03
C SER A 283 -13.15 23.73 12.95
N ASP A 284 -12.93 23.39 11.66
CA ASP A 284 -13.72 23.88 10.54
C ASP A 284 -14.85 22.90 10.19
N LEU A 285 -16.06 23.16 10.71
CA LEU A 285 -17.23 22.33 10.44
C LEU A 285 -17.56 22.25 8.95
N GLN A 286 -17.42 23.35 8.22
CA GLN A 286 -17.76 23.40 6.79
C GLN A 286 -16.75 22.59 5.98
N GLY A 287 -15.46 22.73 6.27
CA GLY A 287 -14.40 21.91 5.67
C GLY A 287 -14.60 20.42 5.93
N LEU A 288 -14.92 20.03 7.17
CA LEU A 288 -15.21 18.63 7.51
C LEU A 288 -16.41 18.09 6.71
N GLN A 289 -17.50 18.85 6.60
CA GLN A 289 -18.69 18.46 5.85
C GLN A 289 -18.44 18.41 4.33
N ALA A 290 -17.68 19.36 3.78
CA ALA A 290 -17.31 19.41 2.37
C ALA A 290 -16.45 18.20 1.96
N CYS A 291 -15.53 17.77 2.84
CA CYS A 291 -14.77 16.53 2.68
C CYS A 291 -15.60 15.26 2.99
N GLY A 292 -16.85 15.42 3.46
CA GLY A 292 -17.74 14.34 3.87
C GLY A 292 -17.15 13.45 4.97
N ILE A 293 -16.44 14.08 5.92
CA ILE A 293 -15.91 13.42 7.11
C ILE A 293 -17.07 12.93 7.96
N THR A 294 -16.96 11.70 8.46
CA THR A 294 -17.94 11.08 9.36
C THR A 294 -17.34 10.80 10.74
N ALA A 295 -16.01 10.79 10.83
CA ALA A 295 -15.29 10.49 12.06
C ALA A 295 -13.99 11.30 12.18
N VAL A 296 -13.57 11.57 13.41
CA VAL A 296 -12.35 12.33 13.71
C VAL A 296 -11.51 11.57 14.73
N LEU A 297 -10.25 11.30 14.37
CA LEU A 297 -9.22 10.74 15.24
C LEU A 297 -8.29 11.87 15.69
N ASN A 298 -8.44 12.28 16.95
CA ASN A 298 -7.64 13.33 17.58
C ASN A 298 -6.41 12.71 18.27
N VAL A 299 -5.22 12.96 17.71
CA VAL A 299 -3.94 12.43 18.20
C VAL A 299 -3.19 13.51 18.98
N SER A 300 -3.88 14.21 19.87
CA SER A 300 -3.32 15.29 20.69
C SER A 300 -4.01 15.39 22.04
N ALA A 301 -3.22 15.57 23.09
CA ALA A 301 -3.75 15.89 24.42
C ALA A 301 -4.24 17.34 24.55
N SER A 302 -3.75 18.26 23.70
CA SER A 302 -3.99 19.70 23.81
C SER A 302 -5.09 20.23 22.89
N CYS A 303 -5.55 19.43 21.91
CA CYS A 303 -6.60 19.83 20.97
C CYS A 303 -7.97 19.37 21.48
N PRO A 304 -8.99 20.24 21.55
CA PRO A 304 -10.35 19.83 21.90
C PRO A 304 -11.06 19.14 20.72
N ASN A 305 -12.10 18.37 21.03
CA ASN A 305 -13.05 17.86 20.04
C ASN A 305 -14.16 18.91 19.86
N HIS A 306 -14.21 19.56 18.70
CA HIS A 306 -15.10 20.72 18.50
C HIS A 306 -16.58 20.37 18.25
N PHE A 307 -16.86 19.18 17.72
CA PHE A 307 -18.18 18.84 17.16
C PHE A 307 -18.67 17.47 17.65
N GLU A 308 -18.47 17.19 18.94
CA GLU A 308 -18.97 15.96 19.56
C GLU A 308 -20.49 15.84 19.37
N GLY A 309 -20.97 14.65 19.01
CA GLY A 309 -22.37 14.39 18.64
C GLY A 309 -22.68 14.52 17.16
N LEU A 310 -21.90 15.28 16.38
CA LEU A 310 -22.04 15.37 14.92
C LEU A 310 -21.14 14.37 14.18
N PHE A 311 -19.94 14.16 14.70
CA PHE A 311 -19.00 13.15 14.18
C PHE A 311 -18.69 12.11 15.24
N ARG A 312 -18.27 10.92 14.80
CA ARG A 312 -17.71 9.91 15.69
C ARG A 312 -16.27 10.29 16.06
N TYR A 313 -16.00 10.49 17.35
CA TYR A 313 -14.66 10.83 17.83
C TYR A 313 -13.92 9.65 18.44
N LYS A 314 -12.60 9.70 18.32
CA LYS A 314 -11.64 8.92 19.11
C LYS A 314 -10.47 9.81 19.47
N SER A 315 -10.12 9.88 20.76
CA SER A 315 -8.99 10.67 21.24
C SER A 315 -7.86 9.75 21.71
N ILE A 316 -6.66 10.01 21.22
CA ILE A 316 -5.40 9.35 21.59
C ILE A 316 -4.47 10.47 22.12
N PRO A 317 -4.37 10.65 23.45
CA PRO A 317 -3.70 11.81 24.05
C PRO A 317 -2.18 11.63 24.02
N VAL A 318 -1.59 11.83 22.83
CA VAL A 318 -0.15 11.69 22.60
C VAL A 318 0.50 13.07 22.55
N GLU A 319 1.57 13.24 23.34
CA GLU A 319 2.47 14.39 23.26
C GLU A 319 3.48 14.21 22.12
N ASP A 320 3.92 15.32 21.53
CA ASP A 320 4.87 15.31 20.41
C ASP A 320 6.31 15.45 20.92
N ASN A 321 6.76 14.47 21.68
CA ASN A 321 8.12 14.45 22.22
C ASN A 321 8.76 13.07 22.06
N GLN A 322 10.07 13.01 22.25
CA GLN A 322 10.88 11.82 21.94
C GLN A 322 10.67 10.67 22.92
N MET A 323 10.12 10.94 24.10
CA MET A 323 9.92 9.97 25.17
C MET A 323 8.61 9.19 25.00
N VAL A 324 7.70 9.63 24.13
CA VAL A 324 6.41 8.99 23.94
C VAL A 324 6.51 7.77 23.03
N GLU A 325 5.97 6.65 23.51
CA GLU A 325 5.74 5.46 22.71
C GLU A 325 4.40 5.57 21.95
N ILE A 326 4.42 6.20 20.78
CA ILE A 326 3.22 6.31 19.92
C ILE A 326 2.85 4.95 19.30
N SER A 327 3.80 4.01 19.17
CA SER A 327 3.57 2.67 18.62
C SER A 327 2.54 1.86 19.40
N ALA A 328 2.46 2.06 20.71
CA ALA A 328 1.45 1.42 21.56
C ALA A 328 0.01 1.71 21.09
N TRP A 329 -0.19 2.83 20.40
CA TRP A 329 -1.50 3.29 19.92
C TRP A 329 -1.80 2.91 18.46
N PHE A 330 -0.84 2.33 17.72
CA PHE A 330 -1.03 2.01 16.31
C PHE A 330 -2.21 1.08 16.10
N GLN A 331 -2.31 -0.03 16.83
CA GLN A 331 -3.38 -1.00 16.63
C GLN A 331 -4.77 -0.39 16.91
N GLU A 332 -4.87 0.48 17.91
CA GLU A 332 -6.11 1.16 18.27
C GLU A 332 -6.53 2.18 17.22
N ALA A 333 -5.58 3.01 16.76
CA ALA A 333 -5.81 3.98 15.70
C ALA A 333 -6.22 3.31 14.38
N ILE A 334 -5.51 2.24 14.01
CA ILE A 334 -5.76 1.48 12.77
C ILE A 334 -7.14 0.81 12.82
N SER A 335 -7.49 0.18 13.95
CA SER A 335 -8.82 -0.41 14.15
C SER A 335 -9.94 0.64 14.03
N PHE A 336 -9.73 1.84 14.57
CA PHE A 336 -10.69 2.93 14.42
C PHE A 336 -10.86 3.34 12.95
N ILE A 337 -9.76 3.56 12.22
CA ILE A 337 -9.77 3.90 10.79
C ILE A 337 -10.48 2.81 9.98
N ASP A 338 -10.15 1.54 10.21
CA ASP A 338 -10.79 0.42 9.51
C ASP A 338 -12.29 0.32 9.82
N SER A 339 -12.70 0.58 11.07
CA SER A 339 -14.12 0.59 11.42
C SER A 339 -14.91 1.65 10.63
N VAL A 340 -14.32 2.84 10.43
CA VAL A 340 -14.94 3.94 9.66
C VAL A 340 -14.95 3.61 8.17
N LYS A 341 -13.84 3.07 7.65
CA LYS A 341 -13.75 2.60 6.26
C LYS A 341 -14.81 1.54 5.96
N ASN A 342 -14.94 0.55 6.83
CA ASN A 342 -15.87 -0.57 6.64
C ASN A 342 -17.35 -0.14 6.72
N SER A 343 -17.65 0.98 7.37
CA SER A 343 -18.98 1.58 7.36
C SER A 343 -19.21 2.53 6.16
N GLY A 344 -18.27 2.62 5.22
CA GLY A 344 -18.33 3.54 4.08
C GLY A 344 -18.11 5.01 4.43
N GLY A 345 -17.57 5.29 5.63
CA GLY A 345 -17.30 6.62 6.13
C GLY A 345 -15.91 7.14 5.75
N ARG A 346 -15.63 8.39 6.17
CA ARG A 346 -14.33 9.05 6.00
C ARG A 346 -13.83 9.57 7.34
N VAL A 347 -12.55 9.34 7.63
CA VAL A 347 -11.91 9.76 8.88
C VAL A 347 -10.88 10.86 8.65
N LEU A 348 -10.95 11.91 9.45
CA LEU A 348 -9.86 12.87 9.62
C LEU A 348 -8.96 12.41 10.78
N VAL A 349 -7.67 12.21 10.52
CA VAL A 349 -6.65 12.06 11.55
C VAL A 349 -5.93 13.39 11.71
N HIS A 350 -6.00 13.99 12.90
CA HIS A 350 -5.35 15.26 13.16
C HIS A 350 -4.55 15.26 14.47
N CYS A 351 -3.64 16.21 14.58
CA CYS A 351 -3.00 16.57 15.84
C CYS A 351 -2.99 18.10 15.94
N GLN A 352 -2.02 18.71 16.63
CA GLN A 352 -1.89 20.16 16.69
C GLN A 352 -1.60 20.76 15.30
N ALA A 353 -0.43 20.47 14.71
CA ALA A 353 0.01 21.09 13.46
C ALA A 353 -0.21 20.22 12.21
N GLY A 354 -0.60 18.95 12.38
CA GLY A 354 -0.68 18.01 11.26
C GLY A 354 0.68 17.70 10.64
N ILE A 355 1.76 17.71 11.44
CA ILE A 355 3.15 17.55 10.97
C ILE A 355 3.74 16.20 11.43
N SER A 356 3.65 15.88 12.72
CA SER A 356 4.32 14.71 13.32
C SER A 356 3.32 13.63 13.74
N ARG A 357 2.66 13.74 14.91
CA ARG A 357 1.75 12.70 15.47
C ARG A 357 0.73 12.12 14.49
N SER A 358 -0.11 12.96 13.87
CA SER A 358 -1.15 12.49 12.94
C SER A 358 -0.54 11.90 11.66
N ALA A 359 0.55 12.48 11.17
CA ALA A 359 1.29 11.92 10.03
C ALA A 359 1.85 10.54 10.36
N THR A 360 2.43 10.35 11.56
CA THR A 360 2.91 9.05 12.04
C THR A 360 1.80 8.00 12.04
N ILE A 361 0.60 8.34 12.51
CA ILE A 361 -0.56 7.42 12.47
C ILE A 361 -0.95 7.08 11.03
N CYS A 362 -0.98 8.06 10.12
CA CYS A 362 -1.26 7.78 8.70
C CYS A 362 -0.19 6.85 8.07
N LEU A 363 1.09 7.06 8.38
CA LEU A 363 2.19 6.21 7.91
C LEU A 363 2.07 4.79 8.47
N ALA A 364 1.83 4.65 9.77
CA ALA A 364 1.60 3.36 10.42
C ALA A 364 0.41 2.63 9.79
N TYR A 365 -0.67 3.34 9.48
CA TYR A 365 -1.84 2.77 8.80
C TYR A 365 -1.50 2.25 7.41
N LEU A 366 -0.72 2.99 6.61
CA LEU A 366 -0.27 2.56 5.29
C LEU A 366 0.59 1.30 5.39
N ILE A 367 1.58 1.29 6.28
CA ILE A 367 2.48 0.14 6.49
C ILE A 367 1.69 -1.09 6.92
N GLN A 368 0.86 -0.98 7.96
CA GLN A 368 0.11 -2.12 8.50
C GLN A 368 -0.92 -2.67 7.51
N SER A 369 -1.77 -1.77 6.99
CA SER A 369 -2.99 -2.16 6.27
C SER A 369 -2.72 -2.46 4.80
N HIS A 370 -1.74 -1.77 4.21
CA HIS A 370 -1.41 -1.89 2.79
C HIS A 370 -0.04 -2.51 2.54
N ARG A 371 0.71 -2.86 3.60
CA ARG A 371 2.01 -3.57 3.52
C ARG A 371 3.01 -2.84 2.62
N VAL A 372 2.98 -1.51 2.64
CA VAL A 372 3.92 -0.65 1.92
C VAL A 372 5.13 -0.35 2.80
N ARG A 373 6.29 -0.10 2.18
CA ARG A 373 7.48 0.29 2.91
C ARG A 373 7.34 1.69 3.50
N LEU A 374 8.08 1.96 4.57
CA LEU A 374 8.03 3.25 5.26
C LEU A 374 8.51 4.40 4.37
N ASP A 375 9.58 4.21 3.59
CA ASP A 375 10.09 5.22 2.66
C ASP A 375 9.04 5.58 1.59
N GLU A 376 8.42 4.57 0.97
CA GLU A 376 7.36 4.75 -0.01
C GLU A 376 6.12 5.43 0.58
N ALA A 377 5.71 5.01 1.78
CA ALA A 377 4.59 5.62 2.51
C ALA A 377 4.89 7.07 2.86
N PHE A 378 6.11 7.36 3.32
CA PHE A 378 6.55 8.70 3.65
C PHE A 378 6.48 9.62 2.44
N ASP A 379 7.08 9.22 1.32
CA ASP A 379 7.04 9.98 0.07
C ASP A 379 5.60 10.21 -0.42
N PHE A 380 4.74 9.20 -0.30
CA PHE A 380 3.35 9.28 -0.72
C PHE A 380 2.53 10.30 0.09
N VAL A 381 2.73 10.36 1.42
CA VAL A 381 2.08 11.34 2.28
C VAL A 381 2.74 12.72 2.13
N LYS A 382 4.07 12.78 1.99
CA LYS A 382 4.83 14.02 1.80
C LYS A 382 4.45 14.75 0.52
N GLN A 383 4.20 14.03 -0.58
CA GLN A 383 3.71 14.60 -1.84
C GLN A 383 2.34 15.28 -1.70
N ARG A 384 1.52 14.84 -0.75
CA ARG A 384 0.17 15.37 -0.49
C ARG A 384 0.19 16.49 0.54
N ARG A 385 0.98 16.32 1.61
CA ARG A 385 1.21 17.33 2.64
C ARG A 385 2.71 17.54 2.82
N GLY A 386 3.24 18.54 2.10
CA GLY A 386 4.68 18.83 2.04
C GLY A 386 5.34 19.15 3.38
N VAL A 387 4.56 19.46 4.42
CA VAL A 387 5.07 19.83 5.75
C VAL A 387 5.21 18.66 6.72
N ILE A 388 4.80 17.43 6.36
CA ILE A 388 4.96 16.31 7.30
C ILE A 388 6.43 16.13 7.69
N SER A 389 6.64 15.88 8.97
CA SER A 389 7.94 15.64 9.58
C SER A 389 7.73 14.99 10.96
N PRO A 390 7.43 13.68 11.02
CA PRO A 390 7.47 12.94 12.27
C PRO A 390 8.77 13.18 13.03
N ASN A 391 8.70 13.28 14.35
CA ASN A 391 9.91 13.36 15.16
C ASN A 391 10.75 12.06 15.01
N PHE A 392 12.04 12.13 15.32
CA PHE A 392 12.95 11.00 15.07
C PHE A 392 12.57 9.74 15.85
N SER A 393 12.04 9.88 17.07
CA SER A 393 11.62 8.75 17.91
C SER A 393 10.45 8.02 17.26
N PHE A 394 9.47 8.77 16.75
CA PHE A 394 8.35 8.21 15.99
C PHE A 394 8.80 7.56 14.69
N MET A 395 9.82 8.12 14.02
CA MET A 395 10.40 7.48 12.83
C MET A 395 11.04 6.13 13.17
N GLY A 396 11.77 6.03 14.30
CA GLY A 396 12.31 4.77 14.80
C GLY A 396 11.23 3.73 15.11
N GLN A 397 10.12 4.17 15.73
CA GLN A 397 8.97 3.31 16.02
C GLN A 397 8.26 2.82 14.73
N LEU A 398 8.20 3.66 13.68
CA LEU A 398 7.68 3.25 12.38
C LEU A 398 8.58 2.22 11.67
N LEU A 399 9.91 2.36 11.75
CA LEU A 399 10.86 1.38 11.23
C LEU A 399 10.71 0.01 11.93
N GLN A 400 10.46 0.04 13.24
CA GLN A 400 10.18 -1.17 14.00
C GLN A 400 8.87 -1.82 13.54
N LEU A 401 7.81 -1.03 13.34
CA LEU A 401 6.54 -1.52 12.78
C LEU A 401 6.75 -2.13 11.39
N GLU A 402 7.45 -1.45 10.49
CA GLU A 402 7.75 -1.96 9.15
C GLU A 402 8.44 -3.33 9.21
N THR A 403 9.45 -3.48 10.07
CA THR A 403 10.16 -4.75 10.27
C THR A 403 9.20 -5.84 10.74
N GLN A 404 8.34 -5.54 11.71
CA GLN A 404 7.36 -6.50 12.24
C GLN A 404 6.32 -6.93 11.18
N VAL A 405 5.96 -6.02 10.28
CA VAL A 405 4.87 -6.18 9.32
C VAL A 405 5.35 -6.76 7.99
N LEU A 406 6.55 -6.44 7.53
CA LEU A 406 7.03 -6.85 6.20
C LEU A 406 7.96 -8.06 6.25
N CYS A 407 8.65 -8.31 7.37
CA CYS A 407 9.59 -9.43 7.49
C CYS A 407 8.94 -10.72 8.04
N HIS A 408 7.72 -10.65 8.58
CA HIS A 408 6.95 -11.78 9.11
C HIS A 408 5.62 -11.96 8.36
#